data_AF-A0A539CUG2-F1
#
_entry.id   AF-A0A539CUG2-F1
#
_cell.length_a   1.000
_cell.length_b   1.000
_cell.length_c   1.000
_cell.angle_alpha   90.00
_cell.angle_beta   90.00
_cell.angle_gamma   90.00
#
_symmetry.space_group_name_H-M   'P 1'
#
loop_
_entity.id
_entity.type
_entity.pdbx_description
1 polymer ?
#
loop_
_entity_poly.entity_id
_entity_poly.type
_entity_poly.pdbx_seq_one_letter_code
_entity_poly.pdbx_strand_id
1 'polypeptide(L)' 'MQSPHSIFVPKTMLATYDAVAALTDTFCCDKLNDEYRDLARAMTAALCRKRPSPLA' A
#
# COMPACT_ATOMS: atom_id res chain seq x y z
N MET A 1 -7.02 1.78 -19.31
CA MET A 1 -5.58 2.01 -19.05
C MET A 1 -5.40 2.05 -17.53
N GLN A 2 -5.13 0.92 -16.88
CA GLN A 2 -4.76 0.91 -15.46
C GLN A 2 -3.30 0.50 -15.39
N SER A 3 -2.44 1.49 -15.24
CA SER A 3 -1.02 1.26 -14.98
C SER A 3 -0.93 0.52 -13.64
N PRO A 4 -0.32 -0.68 -13.57
CA PRO A 4 -0.08 -1.30 -12.28
C PRO A 4 0.91 -0.42 -11.53
N HIS A 5 0.42 0.35 -10.57
CA HIS A 5 1.29 1.08 -9.65
C HIS A 5 2.21 0.05 -9.02
N SER A 6 3.48 0.01 -9.43
CA SER A 6 4.44 -0.98 -8.96
C SER A 6 4.60 -0.84 -7.45
N ILE A 7 3.97 -1.74 -6.69
CA ILE A 7 3.99 -1.79 -5.23
C ILE A 7 5.37 -2.32 -4.82
N PHE A 8 6.33 -1.42 -4.62
CA PHE A 8 7.63 -1.75 -4.06
C PHE A 8 7.58 -1.60 -2.54
N VAL A 9 7.49 -2.72 -1.83
CA VAL A 9 7.51 -2.80 -0.37
C VAL A 9 8.81 -3.47 0.07
N PRO A 10 9.68 -2.79 0.85
CA PRO A 10 10.85 -3.42 1.43
C PRO A 10 10.46 -4.60 2.32
N LYS A 11 11.20 -5.71 2.28
CA LYS A 11 10.93 -6.91 3.12
C LYS A 11 10.83 -6.58 4.61
N THR A 12 11.57 -5.59 5.08
CA THR A 12 11.54 -5.11 6.47
C THR A 12 10.23 -4.43 6.87
N MET A 13 9.49 -3.87 5.90
CA MET A 13 8.18 -3.25 6.11
C MET A 13 7.02 -4.12 5.63
N LEU A 14 7.29 -5.31 5.07
CA LEU A 14 6.25 -6.19 4.53
C LEU A 14 5.20 -6.56 5.58
N ALA A 15 5.64 -6.92 6.80
CA ALA A 15 4.71 -7.24 7.89
C ALA A 15 3.79 -6.06 8.26
N THR A 16 4.33 -4.84 8.29
CA THR A 16 3.55 -3.63 8.54
C THR A 16 2.61 -3.32 7.38
N TYR A 17 3.09 -3.48 6.15
CA TYR A 17 2.28 -3.34 4.94
C TYR A 17 1.09 -4.30 4.96
N ASP A 18 1.31 -5.59 5.21
CA ASP A 18 0.24 -6.60 5.26
C ASP A 18 -0.79 -6.29 6.36
N ALA A 19 -0.34 -5.87 7.54
CA ALA A 19 -1.24 -5.51 8.63
C ALA A 19 -2.16 -4.33 8.28
N VAL A 20 -1.59 -3.26 7.68
CA VAL A 20 -2.37 -2.08 7.26
C VAL A 20 -3.23 -2.41 6.04
N ALA A 21 -2.66 -3.13 5.06
CA ALA A 21 -3.37 -3.55 3.87
C ALA A 21 -4.60 -4.37 4.25
N ALA A 22 -4.48 -5.40 5.10
CA ALA A 22 -5.60 -6.24 5.54
C ALA A 22 -6.72 -5.44 6.22
N LEU A 23 -6.38 -4.46 7.06
CA LEU A 23 -7.37 -3.58 7.70
C LEU A 23 -8.11 -2.74 6.66
N THR A 24 -7.36 -2.11 5.75
CA THR A 24 -7.94 -1.30 4.68
C THR A 24 -8.71 -2.14 3.65
N ASP A 25 -8.28 -3.37 3.38
CA ASP A 25 -8.93 -4.33 2.47
C ASP A 25 -10.32 -4.67 2.99
N THR A 26 -10.39 -5.04 4.28
CA THR A 26 -11.64 -5.39 4.95
C THR A 26 -12.61 -4.21 4.94
N PHE A 27 -12.11 -3.00 5.23
CA PHE A 27 -12.90 -1.79 5.18
C PHE A 27 -13.40 -1.47 3.77
N CYS A 28 -12.54 -1.58 2.76
CA CYS A 28 -12.92 -1.31 1.37
C CYS A 28 -13.93 -2.33 0.85
N CYS A 29 -13.79 -3.60 1.22
CA CYS A 29 -14.74 -4.65 0.85
C CYS A 29 -16.09 -4.50 1.56
N ASP A 30 -16.13 -4.04 2.81
CA ASP A 30 -17.37 -3.90 3.59
C ASP A 30 -18.11 -2.58 3.32
N LYS A 31 -17.37 -1.48 3.05
CA LYS A 31 -17.93 -0.12 2.97
C LYS A 31 -17.78 0.56 1.61
N LEU A 32 -16.90 0.10 0.74
CA LEU A 32 -16.57 0.73 -0.55
C LEU A 32 -16.59 -0.30 -1.69
N ASN A 33 -15.61 -0.23 -2.60
CA ASN A 33 -15.48 -1.05 -3.79
C ASN A 33 -14.01 -1.44 -4.03
N ASP A 34 -13.81 -2.26 -5.07
CA ASP A 34 -12.51 -2.79 -5.47
C ASP A 34 -11.48 -1.70 -5.86
N GLU A 35 -11.92 -0.59 -6.43
CA GLU A 35 -11.02 0.50 -6.83
C GLU A 35 -10.40 1.22 -5.61
N TYR A 36 -11.19 1.39 -4.55
CA TYR A 36 -10.68 1.95 -3.29
C TYR A 36 -9.71 1.02 -2.58
N ARG A 37 -9.89 -0.30 -2.71
CA ARG A 37 -8.94 -1.29 -2.21
C ARG A 37 -7.59 -1.15 -2.90
N ASP A 38 -7.58 -1.03 -4.22
CA ASP A 38 -6.34 -0.88 -4.99
C ASP A 38 -5.64 0.46 -4.67
N LEU A 39 -6.41 1.52 -4.48
CA LEU A 39 -5.89 2.81 -4.02
C LEU A 39 -5.26 2.71 -2.62
N ALA A 40 -5.94 2.06 -1.67
CA ALA A 40 -5.44 1.89 -0.30
C ALA A 40 -4.13 1.08 -0.27
N ARG A 41 -4.03 0.03 -1.08
CA ARG A 41 -2.81 -0.77 -1.26
C ARG A 41 -1.67 0.06 -1.85
N ALA A 42 -1.94 0.88 -2.86
CA ALA A 42 -0.95 1.79 -3.45
C ALA A 42 -0.44 2.84 -2.45
N MET A 43 -1.33 3.42 -1.64
CA MET A 43 -0.97 4.37 -0.58
C MET A 43 -0.12 3.71 0.52
N THR A 44 -0.54 2.53 0.98
CA THR A 44 0.19 1.77 2.01
C THR A 44 1.60 1.41 1.51
N ALA A 45 1.71 0.98 0.24
CA ALA A 45 3.00 0.73 -0.40
C ALA A 45 3.89 1.98 -0.46
N ALA A 46 3.31 3.13 -0.81
CA ALA A 46 4.03 4.39 -0.89
C ALA A 46 4.57 4.82 0.49
N LEU A 47 3.80 4.62 1.56
CA LEU A 47 4.25 4.86 2.94
C LEU A 47 5.40 3.92 3.34
N CYS A 48 5.39 2.68 2.87
CA CYS A 48 6.45 1.71 3.14
C CYS A 48 7.76 1.99 2.38
N ARG A 49 7.76 2.89 1.39
CA ARG A 49 8.98 3.30 0.71
C ARG A 49 9.78 4.22 1.64
N LYS A 50 10.81 3.66 2.27
CA LYS A 50 11.88 4.44 2.92
C LYS A 50 12.49 5.35 1.84
N ARG A 51 12.21 6.65 1.86
CA ARG A 51 13.02 7.63 1.13
C ARG A 51 14.32 7.79 1.94
N PRO A 52 15.47 7.22 1.55
CA PRO A 52 16.73 7.78 2.03
C PRO A 52 16.70 9.25 1.64
N SER A 53 16.99 10.15 2.58
CA SER A 53 17.24 11.53 2.23
C SER A 53 18.34 11.53 1.17
N PRO A 54 18.23 12.30 0.08
CA PRO A 54 19.30 12.44 -0.93
C PRO A 54 20.51 13.23 -0.40
N LEU A 55 20.61 13.40 0.93
CA LEU A 55 21.66 14.12 1.64
C LEU A 55 22.53 13.16 2.50
N ALA A 56 22.43 11.85 2.26
CA ALA A 56 23.23 10.82 2.92
C ALA A 56 24.47 10.47 2.09
#